data_AF-A0AAU5Q315-F1
#
_entry.id   AF-A0AAU5Q315-F1
#
_cell.length_a   1.000
_cell.length_b   1.000
_cell.length_c   1.000
_cell.angle_alpha   90.00
_cell.angle_beta   90.00
_cell.angle_gamma   90.00
#
_symmetry.space_group_name_H-M   'P 1'
#
loop_
_entity.id
_entity.type
_entity.pdbx_description
1 polymer ?
#
loop_
_entity_poly.entity_id
_entity_poly.type
_entity_poly.pdbx_seq_one_letter_code
_entity_poly.pdbx_strand_id
1 'polypeptide(L)'
;MRHNDRAPAAVRIDGARLRGLRIARGFRTHRQLANALGCARSTVSMWEASKCTPRPDTLARLAALLAVDVRELLEASERPSLRGLRMTAGLRAVDVAWALGIQKSSYCDVETGRQSIPGRWWPVLASLLDQPESAVRSLLGSH
;
A
#
# COMPACT_ATOMS: atom_id res chain seq x y z
N MET A 1 19.34 -4.43 25.01
CA MET A 1 18.60 -4.88 23.81
C MET A 1 18.26 -3.64 22.99
N ARG A 2 18.91 -3.46 21.83
CA ARG A 2 18.60 -2.32 20.94
C ARG A 2 17.36 -2.71 20.14
N HIS A 3 16.21 -2.13 20.48
CA HIS A 3 15.07 -2.14 19.57
C HIS A 3 15.47 -1.28 18.36
N ASN A 4 15.76 -1.95 17.25
CA ASN A 4 15.91 -1.29 15.96
C ASN A 4 14.50 -0.88 15.50
N ASP A 5 14.00 0.23 16.04
CA ASP A 5 12.70 0.85 15.73
C ASP A 5 12.73 1.55 14.36
N ARG A 6 13.16 0.83 13.33
CA ARG A 6 12.83 1.13 11.94
C ARG A 6 11.82 0.09 11.48
N ALA A 7 10.57 0.27 11.92
CA ALA A 7 9.46 -0.34 11.22
C ALA A 7 9.48 0.19 9.78
N PRO A 8 9.47 -0.67 8.75
CA PRO A 8 9.35 -0.20 7.40
C PRO A 8 8.06 0.59 7.24
N ALA A 9 8.04 1.56 6.35
CA ALA A 9 6.85 2.32 5.98
C ALA A 9 5.74 1.37 5.47
N ALA A 10 4.97 0.83 6.41
CA ALA A 10 3.89 -0.08 6.18
C ALA A 10 2.73 0.75 5.68
N VAL A 11 2.29 0.51 4.45
CA VAL A 11 1.02 1.02 3.95
C VAL A 11 -0.08 0.59 4.92
N ARG A 12 -0.66 1.57 5.62
CA ARG A 12 -1.74 1.39 6.59
C ARG A 12 -3.04 1.84 5.95
N ILE A 13 -4.10 1.12 6.25
CA ILE A 13 -5.45 1.51 5.84
C ILE A 13 -5.97 2.56 6.81
N ASP A 14 -6.56 3.63 6.29
CA ASP A 14 -7.23 4.63 7.12
C ASP A 14 -8.61 4.08 7.49
N GLY A 15 -8.69 3.51 8.70
CA GLY A 15 -9.92 2.91 9.19
C GLY A 15 -11.05 3.92 9.38
N ALA A 16 -10.74 5.16 9.72
CA ALA A 16 -11.74 6.22 9.88
C ALA A 16 -12.32 6.63 8.53
N ARG A 17 -11.46 6.79 7.51
CA ARG A 17 -11.87 7.10 6.14
C ARG A 17 -12.66 5.96 5.51
N LEU A 18 -12.23 4.71 5.71
CA LEU A 18 -12.97 3.51 5.30
C LEU A 18 -14.38 3.50 5.90
N ARG A 19 -14.50 3.75 7.21
CA ARG A 19 -15.81 3.83 7.88
C ARG A 19 -16.70 4.91 7.29
N GLY A 20 -16.15 6.10 7.02
CA GLY A 20 -16.87 7.20 6.38
C GLY A 20 -17.41 6.82 5.01
N LEU A 21 -16.56 6.24 4.16
CA LEU A 21 -16.93 5.79 2.81
C LEU A 21 -17.94 4.65 2.84
N ARG A 22 -17.81 3.71 3.78
CA ARG A 22 -18.78 2.64 3.98
C ARG A 22 -20.18 3.20 4.24
N ILE A 23 -20.29 4.17 5.15
CA ILE A 23 -21.57 4.81 5.49
C ILE A 23 -22.10 5.63 4.30
N ALA A 24 -21.23 6.38 3.61
CA ALA A 24 -21.59 7.19 2.45
C ALA A 24 -22.12 6.33 1.28
N ARG A 25 -21.65 5.09 1.14
CA ARG A 25 -22.12 4.12 0.14
C ARG A 25 -23.32 3.29 0.58
N GLY A 26 -23.93 3.64 1.72
CA GLY A 26 -25.16 2.99 2.19
C GLY A 26 -24.95 1.67 2.95
N PHE A 27 -23.70 1.23 3.15
CA PHE A 27 -23.39 0.06 3.95
C PHE A 27 -23.50 0.39 5.45
N ARG A 28 -24.66 0.14 6.04
CA ARG A 28 -24.91 0.46 7.46
C ARG A 28 -24.14 -0.43 8.42
N THR A 29 -23.75 -1.64 7.99
CA THR A 29 -23.06 -2.61 8.85
C THR A 29 -21.79 -3.17 8.22
N HIS A 30 -20.83 -3.59 9.07
CA HIS A 30 -19.63 -4.32 8.63
C HIS A 30 -19.98 -5.60 7.86
N ARG A 31 -21.09 -6.27 8.21
CA ARG A 31 -21.54 -7.50 7.55
C ARG A 31 -21.95 -7.26 6.10
N GLN A 32 -22.62 -6.15 5.80
CA GLN A 32 -23.02 -5.84 4.43
C GLN A 32 -21.81 -5.59 3.53
N LEU A 33 -20.83 -4.83 4.01
CA LEU A 33 -19.58 -4.61 3.28
C LEU A 33 -18.78 -5.92 3.12
N ALA A 34 -18.71 -6.72 4.19
CA ALA A 34 -18.01 -8.00 4.18
C ALA A 34 -18.63 -9.00 3.19
N ASN A 35 -19.97 -9.08 3.14
CA ASN A 35 -20.68 -9.92 2.18
C ASN A 35 -20.41 -9.48 0.74
N ALA A 36 -20.39 -8.17 0.46
CA ALA A 36 -20.10 -7.65 -0.87
C ALA A 36 -18.65 -7.94 -1.32
N LEU A 37 -17.72 -8.08 -0.37
CA LEU A 37 -16.31 -8.41 -0.63
C LEU A 37 -15.98 -9.91 -0.52
N GLY A 38 -16.94 -10.74 -0.09
CA GLY A 38 -16.71 -12.14 0.19
C GLY A 38 -15.73 -12.40 1.34
N CYS A 39 -15.69 -11.52 2.35
CA CYS A 39 -14.80 -11.66 3.52
C CYS A 39 -15.57 -11.77 4.83
N ALA A 40 -14.87 -12.04 5.93
CA ALA A 40 -15.50 -12.09 7.25
C ALA A 40 -15.77 -10.67 7.79
N ARG A 41 -16.88 -10.51 8.50
CA ARG A 41 -17.23 -9.26 9.21
C ARG A 41 -16.11 -8.77 10.15
N SER A 42 -15.43 -9.71 10.81
CA SER A 42 -14.31 -9.40 11.70
C SER A 42 -13.15 -8.77 10.95
N THR A 43 -12.91 -9.17 9.70
CA THR A 43 -11.87 -8.61 8.84
C THR A 43 -12.13 -7.12 8.55
N VAL A 44 -13.37 -6.77 8.17
CA VAL A 44 -13.76 -5.36 7.98
C VAL A 44 -13.60 -4.54 9.25
N SER A 45 -13.98 -5.11 10.40
CA SER A 45 -13.81 -4.44 11.69
C SER A 45 -12.33 -4.20 12.06
N MET A 46 -11.43 -5.11 11.67
CA MET A 46 -9.99 -4.93 11.87
C MET A 46 -9.41 -3.86 10.95
N TRP A 47 -9.92 -3.75 9.72
CA TRP A 47 -9.54 -2.68 8.79
C TRP A 47 -9.99 -1.31 9.30
N GLU A 48 -11.24 -1.18 9.73
CA GLU A 48 -11.77 0.07 10.30
C GLU A 48 -11.07 0.48 11.60
N ALA A 49 -10.43 -0.46 12.30
CA ALA A 49 -9.63 -0.20 13.49
C ALA A 49 -8.13 0.00 13.19
N SER A 50 -7.73 0.07 11.91
CA SER A 50 -6.34 0.13 11.44
C SER A 50 -5.44 -0.98 12.02
N LYS A 51 -6.02 -2.12 12.44
CA LYS A 51 -5.30 -3.24 13.06
C LYS A 51 -4.62 -4.14 12.04
N CYS A 52 -5.14 -4.20 10.82
CA CYS A 52 -4.50 -4.92 9.72
C CYS A 52 -4.78 -4.23 8.38
N THR A 53 -3.82 -4.32 7.45
CA THR A 53 -3.98 -3.82 6.08
C THR A 53 -4.51 -4.94 5.18
N PRO A 54 -5.57 -4.73 4.39
CA PRO A 54 -6.02 -5.70 3.40
C PRO A 54 -4.92 -6.00 2.37
N ARG A 55 -5.02 -7.19 1.75
CA ARG A 55 -4.16 -7.54 0.62
C ARG A 55 -4.42 -6.59 -0.56
N PRO A 56 -3.44 -6.32 -1.44
CA PRO A 56 -3.61 -5.44 -2.59
C PRO A 56 -4.84 -5.77 -3.44
N ASP A 57 -5.09 -7.06 -3.72
CA ASP A 57 -6.26 -7.52 -4.49
C ASP A 57 -7.60 -7.25 -3.80
N THR A 58 -7.61 -7.28 -2.46
CA THR A 58 -8.80 -6.97 -1.66
C THR A 58 -8.99 -5.46 -1.55
N LEU A 59 -7.90 -4.71 -1.44
CA LEU A 59 -7.91 -3.25 -1.38
C LEU A 59 -8.40 -2.64 -2.70
N ALA A 60 -7.95 -3.17 -3.85
CA ALA A 60 -8.45 -2.76 -5.16
C ALA A 60 -9.95 -3.04 -5.32
N ARG A 61 -10.42 -4.22 -4.87
CA ARG A 61 -11.87 -4.54 -4.84
C ARG A 61 -12.66 -3.64 -3.91
N LEU A 62 -12.11 -3.32 -2.75
CA LEU A 62 -12.70 -2.40 -1.78
C LEU A 62 -12.83 -1.00 -2.37
N ALA A 63 -11.77 -0.50 -3.01
CA ALA A 63 -11.76 0.78 -3.71
C ALA A 63 -12.79 0.83 -4.83
N ALA A 64 -12.85 -0.21 -5.67
CA ALA A 64 -13.84 -0.34 -6.74
C ALA A 64 -15.29 -0.37 -6.19
N LEU A 65 -15.54 -1.16 -5.13
CA LEU A 65 -16.86 -1.26 -4.49
C LEU A 65 -17.28 0.07 -3.85
N LEU A 66 -16.33 0.77 -3.25
CA LEU A 66 -16.52 2.08 -2.67
C LEU A 66 -16.32 3.21 -3.70
N ALA A 67 -16.22 2.89 -5.00
CA ALA A 67 -15.86 3.78 -6.12
C ALA A 67 -15.03 5.01 -5.71
N VAL A 68 -13.90 4.74 -5.07
CA VAL A 68 -12.86 5.70 -4.70
C VAL A 68 -11.52 5.18 -5.17
N ASP A 69 -10.51 6.04 -5.17
CA ASP A 69 -9.14 5.59 -5.41
C ASP A 69 -8.59 4.81 -4.21
N VAL A 70 -7.67 3.87 -4.47
CA VAL A 70 -6.96 3.13 -3.42
C VAL A 70 -6.21 4.08 -2.48
N ARG A 71 -5.65 5.19 -3.00
CA ARG A 71 -4.98 6.23 -2.23
C ARG A 71 -5.86 6.84 -1.15
N GLU A 72 -7.16 6.98 -1.42
CA GLU A 72 -8.10 7.54 -0.45
C GLU A 72 -8.40 6.59 0.70
N LEU A 73 -8.14 5.28 0.54
CA LEU A 73 -8.32 4.30 1.61
C LEU A 73 -7.07 4.15 2.47
N LEU A 74 -5.93 4.67 2.03
CA LEU A 74 -4.67 4.53 2.74
C LEU A 74 -4.43 5.74 3.64
N GLU A 75 -3.85 5.50 4.82
CA GLU A 75 -3.34 6.58 5.65
C GLU A 75 -2.28 7.33 4.83
N ALA A 76 -2.40 8.66 4.78
CA ALA A 76 -1.37 9.52 4.23
C ALA A 76 -0.13 9.39 5.13
N SER A 77 0.74 8.44 4.81
CA SER A 77 2.02 8.32 5.49
C SER A 77 2.83 9.56 5.15
N GLU A 78 3.26 10.34 6.16
CA GLU A 78 4.12 11.51 5.96
C GLU A 78 5.44 11.18 5.23
N ARG A 79 5.79 9.89 5.18
CA ARG A 79 6.92 9.37 4.42
C ARG A 79 6.44 8.51 3.26
N PRO A 80 6.63 8.96 2.01
CA PRO A 80 6.42 8.11 0.85
C PRO A 80 7.29 6.85 0.96
N SER A 81 6.73 5.70 0.60
CA SER A 81 7.45 4.43 0.58
C SER A 81 7.35 3.80 -0.80
N LEU A 82 8.36 3.00 -1.18
CA LEU A 82 8.32 2.25 -2.43
C LEU A 82 7.06 1.40 -2.53
N ARG A 83 6.68 0.77 -1.42
CA ARG A 83 5.46 -0.03 -1.33
C ARG A 83 4.21 0.82 -1.57
N GLY A 84 4.13 2.00 -0.95
CA GLY A 84 3.04 2.96 -1.15
C GLY A 84 2.94 3.38 -2.60
N LEU A 85 4.03 3.91 -3.17
CA LEU A 85 4.10 4.34 -4.57
C LEU A 85 3.75 3.21 -5.55
N ARG A 86 4.21 2.00 -5.29
CA ARG A 86 3.87 0.82 -6.09
C ARG A 86 2.37 0.51 -6.03
N MET A 87 1.78 0.54 -4.84
CA MET A 87 0.35 0.27 -4.65
C MET A 87 -0.51 1.34 -5.31
N THR A 88 -0.09 2.59 -5.26
CA THR A 88 -0.80 3.71 -5.88
C THR A 88 -0.62 3.78 -7.40
N ALA A 89 0.34 3.03 -7.95
CA ALA A 89 0.52 2.75 -9.37
C ALA A 89 -0.13 1.42 -9.82
N GLY A 90 -0.83 0.70 -8.93
CA GLY A 90 -1.50 -0.57 -9.25
C GLY A 90 -0.56 -1.77 -9.49
N LEU A 91 0.73 -1.63 -9.20
CA LEU A 91 1.73 -2.66 -9.44
C LEU A 91 1.81 -3.65 -8.27
N ARG A 92 2.10 -4.93 -8.53
CA ARG A 92 2.43 -5.92 -7.47
C ARG A 92 3.94 -5.99 -7.28
N ALA A 93 4.36 -6.43 -6.08
CA ALA A 93 5.79 -6.55 -5.77
C ALA A 93 6.54 -7.50 -6.73
N VAL A 94 5.84 -8.51 -7.26
CA VAL A 94 6.41 -9.43 -8.27
C VAL A 94 6.59 -8.77 -9.63
N ASP A 95 5.68 -7.86 -10.03
CA ASP A 95 5.77 -7.18 -11.32
C ASP A 95 7.00 -6.26 -11.36
N VAL A 96 7.25 -5.55 -10.25
CA VAL A 96 8.45 -4.72 -10.10
C VAL A 96 9.72 -5.58 -10.01
N ALA A 97 9.70 -6.66 -9.25
CA ALA A 97 10.85 -7.57 -9.15
C ALA A 97 11.23 -8.17 -10.51
N TRP A 98 10.23 -8.54 -11.32
CA TRP A 98 10.43 -9.06 -12.66
C TRP A 98 11.03 -8.01 -13.60
N ALA A 99 10.49 -6.78 -13.59
CA ALA A 99 11.04 -5.67 -14.37
C ALA A 99 12.49 -5.30 -13.97
N LEU A 100 12.85 -5.53 -12.70
CA LEU A 100 14.21 -5.35 -12.19
C LEU A 100 15.13 -6.56 -12.43
N GLY A 101 14.61 -7.67 -12.94
CA GLY A 101 15.37 -8.92 -13.16
C GLY A 101 15.85 -9.58 -11.86
N ILE A 102 15.13 -9.41 -10.75
CA ILE A 102 15.50 -9.94 -9.43
C ILE A 102 14.41 -10.80 -8.81
N GLN A 103 14.77 -11.52 -7.74
CA GLN A 103 13.78 -12.23 -6.94
C GLN A 103 12.92 -11.26 -6.12
N LYS A 104 11.65 -11.63 -5.95
CA LYS A 104 10.68 -10.91 -5.11
C LYS A 104 11.20 -10.68 -3.68
N SER A 105 11.91 -11.65 -3.10
CA SER A 105 12.52 -11.55 -1.77
C SER A 105 13.48 -10.36 -1.67
N SER A 106 14.43 -10.24 -2.60
CA SER A 106 15.36 -9.10 -2.65
C SER A 106 14.65 -7.76 -2.83
N TYR A 107 13.54 -7.73 -3.57
CA TYR A 107 12.73 -6.52 -3.71
C TYR A 107 12.02 -6.17 -2.39
N CYS A 108 11.48 -7.16 -1.68
CA CYS A 108 10.84 -6.97 -0.37
C CYS A 108 11.82 -6.44 0.68
N ASP A 109 13.10 -6.83 0.66
CA ASP A 109 14.11 -6.28 1.57
C ASP A 109 14.32 -4.77 1.35
N VAL A 110 14.22 -4.32 0.11
CA VAL A 110 14.31 -2.89 -0.24
C VAL A 110 13.00 -2.15 0.08
N GLU A 111 11.84 -2.73 -0.21
CA GLU A 111 10.54 -2.15 0.20
C GLU A 111 10.42 -2.01 1.71
N THR A 112 11.05 -2.93 2.46
CA THR A 112 11.06 -2.91 3.92
C THR A 112 12.16 -2.02 4.50
N GLY A 113 12.97 -1.36 3.68
CA GLY A 113 14.07 -0.52 4.15
C GLY A 113 15.19 -1.29 4.87
N ARG A 114 15.21 -2.63 4.76
CA ARG A 114 16.33 -3.48 5.23
C ARG A 114 17.56 -3.31 4.33
N GLN A 115 17.34 -2.95 3.08
CA GLN A 115 18.38 -2.68 2.10
C GLN A 115 18.10 -1.37 1.36
N SER A 116 19.15 -0.58 1.13
CA SER A 116 19.06 0.63 0.31
C SER A 116 18.77 0.29 -1.16
N ILE A 117 18.06 1.17 -1.86
CA ILE A 117 17.74 1.01 -3.28
C ILE A 117 19.05 1.11 -4.10
N PRO A 118 19.44 0.05 -4.82
CA PRO A 118 20.61 0.10 -5.70
C PRO A 118 20.46 1.17 -6.79
N GLY A 119 21.55 1.87 -7.10
CA GLY A 119 21.61 2.93 -8.13
C GLY A 119 20.96 2.55 -9.46
N ARG A 120 21.19 1.30 -9.90
CA ARG A 120 20.65 0.74 -11.16
C ARG A 120 19.12 0.54 -11.18
N TRP A 121 18.43 0.58 -10.05
CA TRP A 121 16.97 0.38 -10.00
C TRP A 121 16.21 1.68 -10.25
N TRP A 122 16.84 2.84 -10.02
CA TRP A 122 16.16 4.14 -10.13
C TRP A 122 15.51 4.40 -11.50
N PRO A 123 16.17 4.13 -12.64
CA PRO A 123 15.55 4.35 -13.95
C PRO A 123 14.34 3.44 -14.20
N VAL A 124 14.43 2.18 -13.76
CA VAL A 124 13.35 1.19 -13.91
C VAL A 124 12.17 1.54 -13.02
N LEU A 125 12.42 1.93 -11.76
CA LEU A 125 11.37 2.36 -10.83
C LEU A 125 10.68 3.63 -11.31
N ALA A 126 11.43 4.61 -11.84
CA ALA A 126 10.87 5.82 -12.44
C ALA A 126 9.91 5.48 -13.59
N SER A 127 10.34 4.62 -14.50
CA SER A 127 9.51 4.19 -15.64
C SER A 127 8.26 3.41 -15.21
N LEU A 128 8.36 2.54 -14.20
CA LEU A 128 7.22 1.75 -13.69
C LEU A 128 6.20 2.60 -12.93
N LEU A 129 6.68 3.58 -12.17
CA LEU A 129 5.83 4.45 -11.37
C LEU A 129 5.25 5.62 -12.18
N ASP A 130 5.59 5.73 -13.46
CA ASP A 130 5.24 6.84 -14.34
C ASP A 130 5.60 8.21 -13.72
N GLN A 131 6.79 8.27 -13.12
CA GLN A 131 7.29 9.41 -12.36
C GLN A 131 8.77 9.66 -12.71
N PRO A 132 9.24 10.92 -12.79
CA PRO A 132 10.64 11.19 -13.06
C PRO A 132 11.53 10.70 -11.92
N GLU A 133 12.74 10.24 -12.24
CA GLU A 133 13.72 9.69 -11.28
C GLU A 133 14.00 10.66 -10.13
N SER A 134 14.04 11.96 -10.39
CA SER A 134 14.20 13.02 -9.39
C SER A 134 13.05 13.08 -8.39
N ALA A 135 11.80 12.90 -8.84
CA ALA A 135 10.63 12.86 -7.95
C ALA A 135 10.67 11.60 -7.09
N VAL A 136 10.93 10.44 -7.69
CA VAL A 136 11.02 9.16 -6.95
C VAL A 136 12.17 9.21 -5.92
N ARG A 137 13.32 9.80 -6.27
CA ARG A 137 14.42 10.05 -5.33
C ARG A 137 14.08 11.04 -4.24
N SER A 138 13.40 12.14 -4.56
CA SER A 138 13.00 13.12 -3.54
C SER A 138 12.00 12.50 -2.56
N LEU A 139 11.05 11.72 -3.05
CA LEU A 139 10.04 11.04 -2.24
C LEU A 139 10.65 9.97 -1.31
N LEU A 140 11.70 9.27 -1.74
CA LEU A 140 12.32 8.15 -1.02
C LEU A 140 13.65 8.48 -0.34
N GLY A 141 14.25 9.63 -0.69
CA GLY A 141 15.60 10.03 -0.33
C GLY A 141 15.68 11.14 0.73
N SER A 142 14.54 11.60 1.27
CA SER A 142 14.54 12.41 2.50
C SER A 142 14.94 11.54 3.69
N HIS A 143 16.25 11.46 3.92
CA HIS A 143 16.88 10.76 5.05
C HIS A 143 17.69 11.72 5.89
#